data_AF-A0A2H0S5R3-F1
#
_entry.id   AF-A0A2H0S5R3-F1
#
_cell.length_a   1.000
_cell.length_b   1.000
_cell.length_c   1.000
_cell.angle_alpha   90.00
_cell.angle_beta   90.00
_cell.angle_gamma   90.00
#
_symmetry.space_group_name_H-M   'P 1'
#
loop_
_entity.id
_entity.type
_entity.pdbx_description
1 polymer ?
#
loop_
_entity_poly.entity_id
_entity_poly.type
_entity_poly.pdbx_seq_one_letter_code
_entity_poly.pdbx_strand_id
1 'polypeptide(L)'
;MSRILSVTWARNEEDIIESSIRHNVQWMEKMIFILHRSTDATHHILERLVAEGLPLEIRTTDTEHHEQSLFSTQILQEFSSADLDWFLPLDADECLSTADHNVSGALQNVSPDTLYRFPYQTYVPTPQDNPLEPSPIHRITHRRYKEIRQFFRLLIPRSLANQHRIMTGGHTLLDAKGNPVPSTLHPSLTLAHFPIRSEVQFRQKIITGWKAEKDRPNRQETDCFHWEALYERCIDDTPILEDELHAIAMRYCLYLEDFHTSYIADPLVRS
;
A
#
# COMPACT_ATOMS: atom_id res chain seq x y z
N MET A 1 4.44 -14.10 -19.83
CA MET A 1 3.94 -13.66 -18.51
C MET A 1 4.05 -12.15 -18.49
N SER A 2 3.04 -11.42 -18.05
CA SER A 2 3.10 -9.95 -18.00
C SER A 2 4.22 -9.53 -17.05
N ARG A 3 5.15 -8.69 -17.48
CA ARG A 3 6.31 -8.26 -16.70
C ARG A 3 5.98 -6.97 -15.96
N ILE A 4 6.07 -7.00 -14.64
CA ILE A 4 5.64 -5.89 -13.79
C ILE A 4 6.84 -5.29 -13.06
N LEU A 5 6.93 -3.95 -13.08
CA LEU A 5 7.71 -3.17 -12.14
C LEU A 5 6.81 -2.70 -11.01
N SER A 6 7.10 -3.06 -9.77
CA SER A 6 6.50 -2.38 -8.62
C SER A 6 7.40 -1.25 -8.11
N VAL A 7 6.77 -0.19 -7.61
CA VAL A 7 7.45 0.82 -6.79
C VAL A 7 6.77 0.89 -5.44
N THR A 8 7.56 0.88 -4.37
CA THR A 8 7.05 0.95 -3.00
C THR A 8 7.72 2.06 -2.21
N TRP A 9 6.91 2.94 -1.62
CA TRP A 9 7.38 3.91 -0.65
C TRP A 9 7.20 3.30 0.75
N ALA A 10 8.27 3.23 1.54
CA ALA A 10 8.23 2.60 2.84
C ALA A 10 8.94 3.44 3.90
N ARG A 11 8.37 3.44 5.11
CA ARG A 11 8.96 4.06 6.29
C ARG A 11 8.56 3.29 7.55
N ASN A 12 9.54 2.65 8.18
CA ASN A 12 9.35 1.87 9.40
C ASN A 12 8.29 0.76 9.27
N GLU A 13 8.53 -0.19 8.36
CA GLU A 13 7.61 -1.26 7.99
C GLU A 13 8.22 -2.64 8.30
N GLU A 14 9.11 -2.72 9.30
CA GLU A 14 9.85 -3.95 9.64
C GLU A 14 8.96 -5.16 9.94
N ASP A 15 7.73 -4.92 10.41
CA ASP A 15 6.79 -5.97 10.81
C ASP A 15 6.11 -6.65 9.61
N ILE A 16 6.00 -5.99 8.45
CA ILE A 16 5.27 -6.50 7.29
C ILE A 16 6.11 -6.59 6.01
N ILE A 17 7.17 -5.80 5.87
CA ILE A 17 7.82 -5.60 4.55
C ILE A 17 8.37 -6.90 3.95
N GLU A 18 8.91 -7.80 4.79
CA GLU A 18 9.39 -9.09 4.29
C GLU A 18 8.25 -9.93 3.73
N SER A 19 7.15 -10.05 4.46
CA SER A 19 6.05 -10.92 4.06
C SER A 19 5.27 -10.37 2.86
N SER A 20 5.09 -9.05 2.78
CA SER A 20 4.49 -8.42 1.60
C SER A 20 5.37 -8.57 0.34
N ILE A 21 6.70 -8.49 0.48
CA ILE A 21 7.63 -8.77 -0.62
C ILE A 21 7.51 -10.22 -1.08
N ARG A 22 7.60 -11.18 -0.15
CA ARG A 22 7.54 -12.61 -0.48
C ARG A 22 6.20 -13.00 -1.12
N HIS A 23 5.12 -12.32 -0.76
CA HIS A 23 3.83 -12.46 -1.44
C HIS A 23 3.88 -11.89 -2.87
N ASN A 24 4.25 -10.62 -3.01
CA ASN A 24 4.15 -9.90 -4.30
C ASN A 24 5.17 -10.36 -5.34
N VAL A 25 6.39 -10.77 -4.94
CA VAL A 25 7.50 -11.10 -5.85
C VAL A 25 7.16 -12.20 -6.87
N GLN A 26 6.15 -13.02 -6.61
CA GLN A 26 5.63 -14.04 -7.51
C GLN A 26 5.17 -13.49 -8.87
N TRP A 27 4.83 -12.20 -8.93
CA TRP A 27 4.31 -11.53 -10.13
C TRP A 27 5.14 -10.29 -10.55
N MET A 28 6.25 -10.01 -9.85
CA MET A 28 7.08 -8.84 -10.13
C MET A 28 8.38 -9.28 -10.80
N GLU A 29 8.68 -8.67 -11.94
CA GLU A 29 9.99 -8.82 -12.58
C GLU A 29 11.05 -8.00 -11.83
N LYS A 30 10.63 -6.86 -11.28
CA LYS A 30 11.48 -5.96 -10.49
C LYS A 30 10.64 -5.22 -9.48
N MET A 31 11.20 -4.97 -8.29
CA MET A 31 10.56 -4.17 -7.24
C MET A 31 11.52 -3.09 -6.77
N ILE A 32 11.13 -1.82 -6.86
CA ILE A 32 11.94 -0.70 -6.35
C ILE A 32 11.35 -0.22 -5.03
N PHE A 33 12.15 -0.23 -3.98
CA PHE A 33 11.79 0.30 -2.67
C PHE A 33 12.46 1.66 -2.45
N ILE A 34 11.66 2.69 -2.15
CA ILE A 34 12.12 4.01 -1.74
C ILE A 34 11.92 4.12 -0.24
N LEU A 35 13.01 4.04 0.52
CA LEU A 35 12.97 4.20 1.97
C LEU A 35 13.07 5.67 2.35
N HIS A 36 12.05 6.13 3.07
CA HIS A 36 11.99 7.49 3.60
C HIS A 36 12.30 7.48 5.09
N ARG A 37 13.52 7.86 5.47
CA ARG A 37 13.90 8.06 6.89
C ARG A 37 13.47 6.90 7.81
N SER A 38 13.67 5.67 7.36
CA SER A 38 13.44 4.47 8.17
C SER A 38 14.52 4.34 9.24
N THR A 39 14.12 4.06 10.47
CA THR A 39 15.01 3.95 11.64
C THR A 39 14.92 2.58 12.33
N ASP A 40 14.02 1.73 11.87
CA ASP A 40 13.83 0.36 12.34
C ASP A 40 14.61 -0.64 11.46
N ALA A 41 14.32 -1.94 11.56
CA ALA A 41 15.02 -2.96 10.78
C ALA A 41 14.66 -3.00 9.29
N THR A 42 13.76 -2.14 8.78
CA THR A 42 13.26 -2.16 7.40
C THR A 42 14.38 -2.23 6.36
N HIS A 43 15.40 -1.36 6.47
CA HIS A 43 16.52 -1.35 5.52
C HIS A 43 17.32 -2.65 5.54
N HIS A 44 17.61 -3.15 6.75
CA HIS A 44 18.38 -4.39 6.91
C HIS A 44 17.62 -5.62 6.37
N ILE A 45 16.29 -5.66 6.54
CA ILE A 45 15.44 -6.70 5.97
C ILE A 45 15.52 -6.68 4.44
N LEU A 46 15.43 -5.50 3.82
CA LEU A 46 15.56 -5.37 2.36
C LEU A 46 16.94 -5.81 1.84
N GLU A 47 18.02 -5.44 2.52
CA GLU A 47 19.38 -5.88 2.16
C GLU A 47 19.52 -7.40 2.21
N ARG A 48 18.91 -8.05 3.21
CA ARG A 48 18.90 -9.52 3.30
C ARG A 48 18.13 -10.15 2.16
N LEU A 49 16.98 -9.60 1.77
CA LEU A 49 16.19 -10.09 0.64
C LEU A 49 16.92 -9.92 -0.70
N VAL A 50 17.67 -8.82 -0.87
CA VAL A 50 18.59 -8.65 -2.02
C VAL A 50 19.67 -9.72 -2.00
N ALA A 51 20.29 -9.99 -0.85
CA ALA A 51 21.33 -11.01 -0.70
C ALA A 51 20.80 -12.44 -0.94
N GLU A 52 19.51 -12.70 -0.68
CA GLU A 52 18.80 -13.93 -1.04
C GLU A 52 18.56 -14.06 -2.56
N GLY A 53 18.74 -12.97 -3.33
CA GLY A 53 18.59 -12.95 -4.78
C GLY A 53 17.22 -12.51 -5.28
N LEU A 54 16.39 -11.89 -4.43
CA LEU A 54 15.11 -11.30 -4.88
C LEU A 54 15.39 -10.08 -5.78
N PRO A 55 14.53 -9.79 -6.78
CA PRO A 55 14.75 -8.74 -7.78
C PRO A 55 14.42 -7.33 -7.23
N LEU A 56 15.06 -6.98 -6.12
CA LEU A 56 14.83 -5.73 -5.40
C LEU A 56 15.90 -4.70 -5.75
N GLU A 57 15.49 -3.45 -5.90
CA GLU A 57 16.36 -2.28 -5.91
C GLU A 57 15.98 -1.39 -4.73
N ILE A 58 16.95 -1.01 -3.91
CA ILE A 58 16.75 -0.15 -2.75
C ILE A 58 17.24 1.25 -3.09
N ARG A 59 16.38 2.25 -2.92
CA ARG A 59 16.69 3.67 -2.97
C ARG A 59 16.35 4.29 -1.61
N THR A 60 17.09 5.31 -1.21
CA THR A 60 16.84 6.04 0.04
C THR A 60 16.61 7.51 -0.24
N THR A 61 15.78 8.14 0.59
CA THR A 61 15.59 9.59 0.59
C THR A 61 15.48 10.12 2.00
N ASP A 62 16.15 11.24 2.24
CA ASP A 62 16.16 11.96 3.52
C ASP A 62 15.36 13.26 3.46
N THR A 63 14.53 13.44 2.42
CA THR A 63 13.72 14.65 2.28
C THR A 63 12.77 14.83 3.46
N GLU A 64 12.54 16.08 3.85
CA GLU A 64 11.80 16.37 5.08
C GLU A 64 10.32 15.97 4.96
N HIS A 65 9.73 16.24 3.81
CA HIS A 65 8.33 16.00 3.51
C HIS A 65 8.08 14.64 2.85
N HIS A 66 6.82 14.19 2.90
CA HIS A 66 6.37 13.00 2.20
C HIS A 66 6.23 13.28 0.69
N GLU A 67 7.29 13.04 -0.07
CA GLU A 67 7.38 13.32 -1.51
C GLU A 67 7.10 12.09 -2.40
N GLN A 68 6.28 11.16 -1.92
CA GLN A 68 5.96 9.90 -2.61
C GLN A 68 5.56 10.08 -4.08
N SER A 69 4.75 11.09 -4.41
CA SER A 69 4.31 11.37 -5.78
C SER A 69 5.45 11.77 -6.72
N LEU A 70 6.41 12.54 -6.22
CA LEU A 70 7.58 12.98 -6.98
C LEU A 70 8.43 11.78 -7.38
N PHE A 71 8.82 10.96 -6.40
CA PHE A 71 9.66 9.79 -6.66
C PHE A 71 8.92 8.72 -7.47
N SER A 72 7.64 8.46 -7.19
CA SER A 72 6.84 7.52 -7.99
C SER A 72 6.72 7.97 -9.45
N THR A 73 6.58 9.28 -9.68
CA THR A 73 6.55 9.84 -11.04
C THR A 73 7.90 9.73 -11.74
N GLN A 74 9.01 9.96 -11.03
CA GLN A 74 10.35 9.78 -11.59
C GLN A 74 10.59 8.34 -12.03
N ILE A 75 10.24 7.36 -11.19
CA ILE A 75 10.38 5.94 -11.56
C ILE A 75 9.41 5.56 -12.69
N LEU A 76 8.19 6.13 -12.72
CA LEU A 76 7.30 5.93 -13.86
C LEU A 76 7.95 6.42 -15.17
N GLN A 77 8.65 7.55 -15.14
CA GLN A 77 9.37 8.06 -16.32
C GLN A 77 10.55 7.16 -16.71
N GLU A 78 11.32 6.66 -15.75
CA GLU A 78 12.38 5.66 -16.00
C GLU A 78 11.81 4.38 -16.63
N PHE A 79 10.67 3.91 -16.12
CA PHE A 79 9.95 2.73 -16.60
C PHE A 79 9.51 2.83 -18.06
N SER A 80 9.29 4.04 -18.59
CA SER A 80 8.91 4.24 -19.99
C SER A 80 9.86 3.59 -21.02
N SER A 81 11.13 3.48 -20.65
CA SER A 81 12.20 2.92 -21.47
C SER A 81 12.56 1.48 -21.10
N ALA A 82 11.91 0.92 -20.06
CA ALA A 82 12.12 -0.46 -19.64
C ALA A 82 11.39 -1.43 -20.57
N ASP A 83 11.97 -2.62 -20.76
CA ASP A 83 11.31 -3.74 -21.44
C ASP A 83 10.37 -4.47 -20.46
N LEU A 84 9.39 -3.74 -19.95
CA LEU A 84 8.39 -4.20 -18.99
C LEU A 84 7.00 -3.75 -19.47
N ASP A 85 5.95 -4.43 -19.01
CA ASP A 85 4.60 -4.23 -19.53
C ASP A 85 3.80 -3.30 -18.62
N TRP A 86 3.94 -3.46 -17.30
CA TRP A 86 3.13 -2.77 -16.30
C TRP A 86 3.96 -2.13 -15.20
N PHE A 87 3.47 -0.99 -14.74
CA PHE A 87 3.95 -0.29 -13.56
C PHE A 87 2.88 -0.33 -12.47
N LEU A 88 3.28 -0.72 -11.27
CA LEU A 88 2.40 -0.91 -10.13
C LEU A 88 2.94 -0.16 -8.91
N PRO A 89 2.39 1.01 -8.56
CA PRO A 89 2.68 1.62 -7.27
C PRO A 89 2.06 0.76 -6.16
N LEU A 90 2.77 0.55 -5.06
CA LEU A 90 2.30 -0.15 -3.86
C LEU A 90 2.78 0.58 -2.61
N ASP A 91 2.04 0.46 -1.52
CA ASP A 91 2.57 0.71 -0.18
C ASP A 91 3.11 -0.60 0.43
N ALA A 92 3.97 -0.51 1.45
CA ALA A 92 4.63 -1.70 2.02
C ALA A 92 3.66 -2.70 2.67
N ASP A 93 2.47 -2.23 3.04
CA ASP A 93 1.38 -2.99 3.64
C ASP A 93 0.28 -3.39 2.63
N GLU A 94 0.60 -3.35 1.34
CA GLU A 94 -0.30 -3.72 0.24
C GLU A 94 0.17 -5.01 -0.48
N CYS A 95 -0.75 -5.94 -0.69
CA CYS A 95 -0.51 -7.23 -1.35
C CYS A 95 -1.49 -7.45 -2.51
N LEU A 96 -0.96 -7.67 -3.71
CA LEU A 96 -1.76 -7.93 -4.90
C LEU A 96 -2.54 -9.24 -4.75
N SER A 97 -3.83 -9.25 -5.10
CA SER A 97 -4.68 -10.42 -4.93
C SER A 97 -5.80 -10.49 -5.97
N THR A 98 -6.56 -11.57 -5.93
CA THR A 98 -7.84 -11.75 -6.62
C THR A 98 -8.78 -12.56 -5.74
N ALA A 99 -10.09 -12.49 -6.01
CA ALA A 99 -11.07 -13.29 -5.25
C ALA A 99 -10.84 -14.82 -5.37
N ASP A 100 -10.29 -15.27 -6.49
CA ASP A 100 -10.00 -16.67 -6.80
C ASP A 100 -8.52 -17.06 -6.59
N HIS A 101 -7.69 -16.14 -6.10
CA HIS A 101 -6.24 -16.31 -5.88
C HIS A 101 -5.43 -16.62 -7.15
N ASN A 102 -5.96 -16.30 -8.33
CA ASN A 102 -5.29 -16.45 -9.63
C ASN A 102 -4.86 -15.10 -10.23
N VAL A 103 -3.93 -14.42 -9.55
CA VAL A 103 -3.34 -13.15 -10.02
C VAL A 103 -2.70 -13.30 -11.41
N SER A 104 -2.00 -14.41 -11.67
CA SER A 104 -1.39 -14.67 -12.98
C SER A 104 -2.42 -14.70 -14.11
N GLY A 105 -3.58 -15.32 -13.89
CA GLY A 105 -4.68 -15.33 -14.87
C GLY A 105 -5.34 -13.96 -15.03
N ALA A 106 -5.46 -13.19 -13.95
CA ALA A 106 -5.97 -11.82 -14.00
C ALA A 106 -5.09 -10.91 -14.86
N LEU A 107 -3.75 -11.04 -14.75
CA LEU A 107 -2.78 -10.24 -15.49
C LEU A 107 -2.65 -10.58 -16.99
N GLN A 108 -3.13 -11.75 -17.41
CA GLN A 108 -3.08 -12.20 -18.81
C GLN A 108 -4.30 -11.74 -19.63
N ASN A 109 -5.43 -11.49 -18.97
CA ASN A 109 -6.72 -11.24 -19.62
C ASN A 109 -7.07 -9.75 -19.70
N VAL A 110 -6.08 -8.92 -20.02
CA VAL A 110 -6.23 -7.46 -20.08
C VAL A 110 -5.58 -6.85 -21.30
N SER A 111 -6.12 -5.71 -21.75
CA SER A 111 -5.60 -4.94 -22.87
C SER A 111 -4.32 -4.20 -22.45
N PRO A 112 -3.19 -4.34 -23.18
CA PRO A 112 -1.88 -3.85 -22.75
C PRO A 112 -1.75 -2.32 -22.71
N ASP A 113 -2.72 -1.58 -23.26
CA ASP A 113 -2.71 -0.10 -23.33
C ASP A 113 -3.80 0.55 -22.47
N THR A 114 -4.47 -0.23 -21.62
CA THR A 114 -5.53 0.26 -20.75
C THR A 114 -5.00 0.56 -19.36
N LEU A 115 -5.23 1.79 -18.87
CA LEU A 115 -5.04 2.11 -17.47
C LEU A 115 -6.10 1.38 -16.65
N TYR A 116 -5.69 0.42 -15.83
CA TYR A 116 -6.61 -0.28 -14.95
C TYR A 116 -6.59 0.30 -13.55
N ARG A 117 -7.74 0.21 -12.87
CA ARG A 117 -7.86 0.43 -11.44
C ARG A 117 -8.49 -0.79 -10.77
N PHE A 118 -8.11 -1.10 -9.55
CA PHE A 118 -8.64 -2.26 -8.81
C PHE A 118 -8.82 -1.95 -7.32
N PRO A 119 -9.86 -2.55 -6.68
CA PRO A 119 -10.32 -2.11 -5.38
C PRO A 119 -9.46 -2.63 -4.22
N TYR A 120 -9.39 -1.82 -3.19
CA TYR A 120 -8.89 -2.19 -1.86
C TYR A 120 -9.81 -3.16 -1.15
N GLN A 121 -9.18 -3.98 -0.33
CA GLN A 121 -9.78 -4.82 0.69
C GLN A 121 -9.01 -4.59 1.99
N THR A 122 -9.61 -3.88 2.94
CA THR A 122 -8.96 -3.52 4.21
C THR A 122 -9.01 -4.68 5.18
N TYR A 123 -7.85 -5.27 5.45
CA TYR A 123 -7.66 -6.30 6.46
C TYR A 123 -7.60 -5.66 7.85
N VAL A 124 -8.23 -6.32 8.82
CA VAL A 124 -8.48 -5.78 10.16
C VAL A 124 -8.06 -6.80 11.21
N PRO A 125 -7.15 -6.43 12.14
CA PRO A 125 -6.75 -7.32 13.22
C PRO A 125 -7.93 -7.60 14.14
N THR A 126 -7.99 -8.80 14.71
CA THR A 126 -9.03 -9.22 15.65
C THR A 126 -8.42 -9.71 16.96
N PRO A 127 -9.14 -9.66 18.10
CA PRO A 127 -8.68 -10.27 19.35
C PRO A 127 -8.50 -11.79 19.28
N GLN A 128 -8.94 -12.44 18.19
CA GLN A 128 -8.77 -13.88 17.96
C GLN A 128 -7.51 -14.21 17.16
N ASP A 129 -6.79 -13.20 16.65
CA ASP A 129 -5.57 -13.40 15.89
C ASP A 129 -4.49 -14.06 16.76
N ASN A 130 -3.72 -15.00 16.18
CA ASN A 130 -2.65 -15.67 16.92
C ASN A 130 -1.47 -14.72 17.16
N PRO A 131 -1.16 -14.31 18.41
CA PRO A 131 -0.08 -13.38 18.68
C PRO A 131 1.31 -13.96 18.42
N LEU A 132 1.44 -15.29 18.27
CA LEU A 132 2.70 -15.97 17.95
C LEU A 132 2.99 -16.02 16.44
N GLU A 133 2.04 -15.64 15.58
CA GLU A 133 2.30 -15.51 14.14
C GLU A 133 2.92 -14.12 13.86
N PRO A 134 4.23 -14.05 13.58
CA PRO A 134 4.90 -12.76 13.42
C PRO A 134 4.44 -12.01 12.17
N SER A 135 4.04 -12.72 11.11
CA SER A 135 3.71 -12.12 9.83
C SER A 135 2.27 -11.60 9.82
N PRO A 136 2.04 -10.28 9.64
CA PRO A 136 0.69 -9.72 9.62
C PRO A 136 -0.19 -10.30 8.51
N ILE A 137 0.37 -10.66 7.35
CA ILE A 137 -0.39 -11.22 6.22
C ILE A 137 -0.91 -12.64 6.49
N HIS A 138 -0.27 -13.38 7.43
CA HIS A 138 -0.72 -14.69 7.89
C HIS A 138 -1.60 -14.58 9.13
N ARG A 139 -1.27 -13.66 10.04
CA ARG A 139 -1.97 -13.44 11.31
C ARG A 139 -3.35 -12.81 11.11
N ILE A 140 -3.45 -11.79 10.27
CA ILE A 140 -4.67 -11.00 10.06
C ILE A 140 -5.44 -11.63 8.91
N THR A 141 -6.41 -12.48 9.23
CA THR A 141 -7.18 -13.24 8.22
C THR A 141 -8.58 -12.69 7.99
N HIS A 142 -8.92 -11.56 8.61
CA HIS A 142 -10.21 -10.92 8.47
C HIS A 142 -10.06 -9.60 7.74
N ARG A 143 -11.07 -9.28 6.92
CA ARG A 143 -11.19 -7.98 6.27
C ARG A 143 -12.58 -7.42 6.42
N ARG A 144 -12.74 -6.13 6.17
CA ARG A 144 -14.07 -5.52 6.04
C ARG A 144 -14.90 -6.29 5.02
N TYR A 145 -16.14 -6.57 5.38
CA TYR A 145 -17.11 -7.20 4.48
C TYR A 145 -17.34 -6.34 3.24
N LYS A 146 -17.44 -5.02 3.45
CA LYS A 146 -17.63 -4.01 2.41
C LYS A 146 -16.88 -2.74 2.80
N GLU A 147 -16.20 -2.13 1.84
CA GLU A 147 -15.67 -0.78 1.99
C GLU A 147 -16.81 0.25 1.90
N ILE A 148 -17.01 1.05 2.95
CA ILE A 148 -17.97 2.17 2.93
C ILE A 148 -17.52 3.20 1.88
N ARG A 149 -16.22 3.51 1.88
CA ARG A 149 -15.56 4.32 0.87
C ARG A 149 -14.56 3.46 0.11
N GLN A 150 -14.83 3.22 -1.17
CA GLN A 150 -13.94 2.40 -2.00
C GLN A 150 -12.77 3.23 -2.53
N PHE A 151 -11.56 2.85 -2.15
CA PHE A 151 -10.32 3.31 -2.77
C PHE A 151 -9.87 2.33 -3.85
N PHE A 152 -9.00 2.79 -4.75
CA PHE A 152 -8.48 2.00 -5.86
C PHE A 152 -6.98 2.20 -6.06
N ARG A 153 -6.30 1.13 -6.45
CA ARG A 153 -4.91 1.18 -6.92
C ARG A 153 -4.87 1.10 -8.44
N LEU A 154 -3.81 1.63 -9.05
CA LEU A 154 -3.64 1.66 -10.50
C LEU A 154 -2.67 0.56 -10.97
N LEU A 155 -2.97 -0.02 -12.13
CA LEU A 155 -2.04 -0.81 -12.93
C LEU A 155 -1.82 -0.04 -14.23
N ILE A 156 -0.61 0.53 -14.38
CA ILE A 156 -0.31 1.53 -15.40
C ILE A 156 0.45 0.85 -16.55
N PRO A 157 -0.07 0.88 -17.79
CA PRO A 157 0.65 0.33 -18.93
C PRO A 157 1.83 1.21 -19.31
N ARG A 158 2.89 0.60 -19.86
CA ARG A 158 4.08 1.33 -20.32
C ARG A 158 3.79 2.44 -21.32
N SER A 159 2.78 2.29 -22.18
CA SER A 159 2.37 3.32 -23.14
C SER A 159 1.94 4.64 -22.48
N LEU A 160 1.60 4.64 -21.18
CA LEU A 160 1.24 5.84 -20.42
C LEU A 160 2.38 6.39 -19.55
N ALA A 161 3.56 5.77 -19.53
CA ALA A 161 4.62 6.13 -18.59
C ALA A 161 5.23 7.54 -18.80
N ASN A 162 5.40 7.97 -20.05
CA ASN A 162 6.24 9.13 -20.38
C ASN A 162 5.58 10.52 -20.24
N GLN A 163 4.26 10.60 -20.15
CA GLN A 163 3.52 11.88 -20.25
C GLN A 163 2.65 12.16 -19.03
N HIS A 164 2.83 11.39 -17.96
CA HIS A 164 1.91 11.37 -16.85
C HIS A 164 2.64 11.44 -15.51
N ARG A 165 1.91 11.90 -14.50
CA ARG A 165 2.37 11.96 -13.11
C ARG A 165 1.43 11.16 -12.21
N ILE A 166 2.03 10.45 -11.27
CA ILE A 166 1.31 9.68 -10.26
C ILE A 166 1.09 10.59 -9.06
N MET A 167 -0.16 10.72 -8.62
CA MET A 167 -0.49 11.47 -7.41
C MET A 167 -0.13 10.69 -6.15
N THR A 168 0.00 11.40 -5.03
CA THR A 168 0.31 10.80 -3.72
C THR A 168 -0.69 9.70 -3.40
N GLY A 169 -0.18 8.62 -2.80
CA GLY A 169 -0.94 7.42 -2.54
C GLY A 169 -1.31 6.66 -3.81
N GLY A 170 -0.76 6.91 -5.00
CA GLY A 170 -0.85 5.99 -6.16
C GLY A 170 -2.25 5.76 -6.76
N HIS A 171 -3.24 6.58 -6.41
CA HIS A 171 -4.65 6.38 -6.80
C HIS A 171 -5.04 7.04 -8.12
N THR A 172 -4.26 8.01 -8.59
CA THR A 172 -4.63 8.84 -9.75
C THR A 172 -3.40 9.11 -10.60
N LEU A 173 -3.58 8.94 -11.92
CA LEU A 173 -2.63 9.31 -12.94
C LEU A 173 -3.14 10.61 -13.60
N LEU A 174 -2.32 11.66 -13.66
CA LEU A 174 -2.68 12.92 -14.31
C LEU A 174 -1.92 13.08 -15.63
N ASP A 175 -2.59 13.63 -16.64
CA ASP A 175 -1.97 14.06 -17.89
C ASP A 175 -1.12 15.33 -17.72
N ALA A 176 -0.44 15.73 -18.80
CA ALA A 176 0.37 16.95 -18.83
C ALA A 176 -0.42 18.24 -18.55
N LYS A 177 -1.76 18.22 -18.72
CA LYS A 177 -2.66 19.35 -18.43
C LYS A 177 -3.21 19.30 -16.99
N GLY A 178 -2.92 18.22 -16.25
CA GLY A 178 -3.41 18.00 -14.89
C GLY A 178 -4.80 17.37 -14.79
N ASN A 179 -5.33 16.81 -15.88
CA ASN A 179 -6.59 16.09 -15.82
C ASN A 179 -6.35 14.62 -15.45
N PRO A 180 -7.26 13.99 -14.68
CA PRO A 180 -7.22 12.55 -14.45
C PRO A 180 -7.33 11.76 -15.76
N VAL A 181 -6.41 10.82 -15.96
CA VAL A 181 -6.49 9.85 -17.06
C VAL A 181 -7.63 8.86 -16.75
N PRO A 182 -8.57 8.64 -17.68
CA PRO A 182 -9.62 7.65 -17.49
C PRO A 182 -9.06 6.24 -17.23
N SER A 183 -9.63 5.54 -16.27
CA SER A 183 -9.24 4.18 -15.92
C SER A 183 -10.41 3.21 -15.96
N THR A 184 -10.13 1.97 -16.32
CA THR A 184 -11.09 0.86 -16.37
C THR A 184 -10.99 0.03 -15.09
N LEU A 185 -12.12 -0.39 -14.53
CA LEU A 185 -12.11 -1.34 -13.42
C LEU A 185 -11.55 -2.68 -13.91
N HIS A 186 -10.48 -3.16 -13.28
CA HIS A 186 -9.93 -4.47 -13.57
C HIS A 186 -10.97 -5.55 -13.20
N PRO A 187 -11.19 -6.59 -14.03
CA PRO A 187 -12.22 -7.59 -13.77
C PRO A 187 -12.00 -8.44 -12.51
N SER A 188 -10.73 -8.75 -12.18
CA SER A 188 -10.41 -9.72 -11.12
C SER A 188 -9.45 -9.24 -10.02
N LEU A 189 -8.52 -8.33 -10.31
CA LEU A 189 -7.55 -7.85 -9.33
C LEU A 189 -8.24 -7.16 -8.16
N THR A 190 -7.68 -7.38 -6.97
CA THR A 190 -7.96 -6.67 -5.73
C THR A 190 -6.64 -6.37 -5.02
N LEU A 191 -6.69 -5.55 -3.98
CA LEU A 191 -5.53 -5.19 -3.18
C LEU A 191 -5.81 -5.44 -1.70
N ALA A 192 -5.16 -6.45 -1.13
CA ALA A 192 -5.19 -6.68 0.31
C ALA A 192 -4.34 -5.62 1.00
N HIS A 193 -4.94 -4.83 1.87
CA HIS A 193 -4.29 -3.70 2.53
C HIS A 193 -4.34 -3.91 4.05
N PHE A 194 -3.17 -3.85 4.70
CA PHE A 194 -2.98 -4.11 6.13
C PHE A 194 -2.54 -2.83 6.87
N PRO A 195 -3.38 -1.79 6.93
CA PRO A 195 -2.98 -0.47 7.43
C PRO A 195 -2.64 -0.44 8.92
N ILE A 196 -3.28 -1.33 9.69
CA ILE A 196 -3.23 -1.41 11.15
C ILE A 196 -2.94 -2.87 11.52
N ARG A 197 -1.85 -3.12 12.24
CA ARG A 197 -1.34 -4.49 12.45
C ARG A 197 -0.96 -4.81 13.88
N SER A 198 -0.61 -3.78 14.65
CA SER A 198 -0.35 -3.81 16.10
C SER A 198 -0.48 -2.39 16.65
N GLU A 199 -0.60 -2.26 17.98
CA GLU A 199 -0.56 -0.95 18.64
C GLU A 199 0.74 -0.19 18.32
N VAL A 200 1.88 -0.87 18.44
CA VAL A 200 3.21 -0.25 18.25
C VAL A 200 3.35 0.29 16.84
N GLN A 201 3.02 -0.53 15.84
CA GLN A 201 3.02 -0.14 14.43
C GLN A 201 2.06 1.02 14.18
N PHE A 202 0.84 0.93 14.71
CA PHE A 202 -0.18 1.96 14.54
C PHE A 202 0.28 3.31 15.08
N ARG A 203 0.76 3.37 16.32
CA ARG A 203 1.27 4.61 16.92
C ARG A 203 2.43 5.18 16.12
N GLN A 204 3.39 4.34 15.74
CA GLN A 204 4.55 4.80 14.96
C GLN A 204 4.11 5.40 13.62
N LYS A 205 3.19 4.74 12.91
CA LYS A 205 2.62 5.21 11.63
C LYS A 205 1.92 6.56 11.79
N ILE A 206 1.02 6.70 12.76
CA ILE A 206 0.28 7.95 12.95
C ILE A 206 1.18 9.08 13.42
N ILE A 207 2.03 8.87 14.43
CA ILE A 207 2.87 9.93 14.99
C ILE A 207 3.86 10.44 13.95
N THR A 208 4.56 9.54 13.25
CA THR A 208 5.60 9.94 12.30
C THR A 208 5.03 10.39 10.96
N GLY A 209 3.97 9.73 10.48
CA GLY A 209 3.28 10.06 9.25
C GLY A 209 2.58 11.41 9.33
N TRP A 210 1.81 11.65 10.40
CA TRP A 210 1.12 12.93 10.57
C TRP A 210 2.10 14.09 10.68
N LYS A 211 3.21 13.93 11.42
CA LYS A 211 4.26 14.97 11.51
C LYS A 211 4.88 15.29 10.15
N ALA A 212 5.01 14.31 9.25
CA ALA A 212 5.55 14.52 7.91
C ALA A 212 4.53 15.18 6.95
N GLU A 213 3.23 14.97 7.17
CA GLU A 213 2.15 15.49 6.31
C GLU A 213 1.63 16.86 6.76
N LYS A 214 1.56 17.15 8.07
CA LYS A 214 0.92 18.36 8.60
C LYS A 214 1.52 19.66 8.06
N ASP A 215 2.84 19.67 7.83
CA ASP A 215 3.60 20.83 7.38
C ASP A 215 3.91 20.75 5.87
N ARG A 216 3.29 19.82 5.13
CA ARG A 216 3.52 19.66 3.69
C ARG A 216 2.97 20.87 2.91
N PRO A 217 3.77 21.47 2.02
CA PRO A 217 3.28 22.52 1.13
C PRO A 217 2.04 22.06 0.33
N ASN A 218 1.04 22.92 0.22
CA ASN A 218 -0.22 22.65 -0.51
C ASN A 218 -1.08 21.49 0.02
N ARG A 219 -0.91 21.06 1.28
CA ARG A 219 -1.83 20.12 1.93
C ARG A 219 -3.28 20.61 1.82
N GLN A 220 -4.19 19.71 1.44
CA GLN A 220 -5.63 19.94 1.53
C GLN A 220 -6.17 19.35 2.84
N GLU A 221 -7.26 19.89 3.38
CA GLU A 221 -7.89 19.36 4.62
C GLU A 221 -8.32 17.90 4.48
N THR A 222 -8.64 17.46 3.27
CA THR A 222 -9.01 16.08 2.97
C THR A 222 -7.81 15.12 2.96
N ASP A 223 -6.58 15.62 2.94
CA ASP A 223 -5.37 14.80 2.90
C ASP A 223 -5.04 14.28 4.30
N CYS A 224 -4.90 12.96 4.41
CA CYS A 224 -4.55 12.26 5.65
C CYS A 224 -5.41 12.66 6.85
N PHE A 225 -6.67 13.04 6.63
CA PHE A 225 -7.62 13.49 7.66
C PHE A 225 -7.76 12.47 8.82
N HIS A 226 -7.67 11.17 8.50
CA HIS A 226 -7.76 10.10 9.49
C HIS A 226 -6.50 10.03 10.35
N TRP A 227 -5.32 10.41 9.85
CA TRP A 227 -4.11 10.51 10.66
C TRP A 227 -4.18 11.69 11.63
N GLU A 228 -4.70 12.82 11.17
CA GLU A 228 -4.99 13.98 12.04
C GLU A 228 -5.95 13.59 13.18
N ALA A 229 -7.08 12.95 12.85
CA ALA A 229 -8.09 12.54 13.82
C ALA A 229 -7.58 11.51 14.85
N LEU A 230 -6.57 10.70 14.50
CA LEU A 230 -6.01 9.66 15.37
C LEU A 230 -4.76 10.13 16.13
N TYR A 231 -4.20 11.29 15.79
CA TYR A 231 -2.92 11.75 16.33
C TYR A 231 -2.94 11.94 17.84
N GLU A 232 -3.94 12.66 18.36
CA GLU A 232 -4.08 12.91 19.81
C GLU A 232 -4.19 11.59 20.59
N ARG A 233 -4.96 10.62 20.07
CA ARG A 233 -5.06 9.28 20.69
C ARG A 233 -3.73 8.53 20.68
N CYS A 234 -2.91 8.73 19.65
CA CYS A 234 -1.62 8.05 19.52
C CYS A 234 -0.48 8.69 20.33
N ILE A 235 -0.59 9.96 20.73
CA ILE A 235 0.40 10.58 21.63
C ILE A 235 0.07 10.36 23.11
N ASP A 236 -1.19 10.03 23.45
CA ASP A 236 -1.59 9.55 24.77
C ASP A 236 -0.97 8.17 25.05
N ASP A 237 -0.23 8.03 26.14
CA ASP A 237 0.52 6.82 26.51
C ASP A 237 -0.37 5.67 27.05
N THR A 238 -1.67 5.92 27.25
CA THR A 238 -2.64 4.89 27.64
C THR A 238 -2.71 3.79 26.57
N PRO A 239 -2.50 2.51 26.93
CA PRO A 239 -2.49 1.41 25.96
C PRO A 239 -3.73 1.37 25.06
N ILE A 240 -3.55 1.09 23.77
CA ILE A 240 -4.63 0.77 22.83
C ILE A 240 -4.79 -0.74 22.82
N LEU A 241 -5.81 -1.23 23.53
CA LEU A 241 -6.08 -2.66 23.62
C LEU A 241 -6.69 -3.20 22.32
N GLU A 242 -6.70 -4.53 22.19
CA GLU A 242 -7.10 -5.24 20.96
C GLU A 242 -8.49 -4.83 20.44
N ASP A 243 -9.48 -4.68 21.31
CA ASP A 243 -10.83 -4.24 20.94
C ASP A 243 -10.85 -2.81 20.38
N GLU A 244 -10.07 -1.90 20.97
CA GLU A 244 -9.95 -0.53 20.49
C GLU A 244 -9.19 -0.50 19.15
N LEU A 245 -8.08 -1.25 19.04
CA LEU A 245 -7.30 -1.36 17.81
C LEU A 245 -8.16 -1.93 16.66
N HIS A 246 -8.96 -2.95 16.94
CA HIS A 246 -9.91 -3.51 15.99
C HIS A 246 -10.94 -2.45 15.55
N ALA A 247 -11.54 -1.71 16.50
CA ALA A 247 -12.49 -0.65 16.18
C ALA A 247 -11.87 0.47 15.33
N ILE A 248 -10.62 0.86 15.61
CA ILE A 248 -9.84 1.81 14.81
C ILE A 248 -9.61 1.25 13.41
N ALA A 249 -9.17 0.00 13.28
CA ALA A 249 -8.93 -0.64 11.98
C ALA A 249 -10.20 -0.73 11.13
N MET A 250 -11.36 -1.05 11.74
CA MET A 250 -12.66 -1.05 11.08
C MET A 250 -13.08 0.33 10.53
N ARG A 251 -12.51 1.41 11.07
CA ARG A 251 -12.80 2.81 10.70
C ARG A 251 -11.66 3.55 10.00
N TYR A 252 -10.53 2.90 9.78
CA TYR A 252 -9.39 3.48 9.07
C TYR A 252 -9.80 4.08 7.71
N CYS A 253 -9.40 5.34 7.46
CA CYS A 253 -9.81 6.14 6.29
C CYS A 253 -11.32 6.40 6.13
N LEU A 254 -12.12 6.30 7.20
CA LEU A 254 -13.54 6.66 7.22
C LEU A 254 -13.78 7.87 8.14
N TYR A 255 -14.85 8.61 7.90
CA TYR A 255 -15.28 9.64 8.84
C TYR A 255 -15.99 9.00 10.03
N LEU A 256 -15.98 9.68 11.18
CA LEU A 256 -16.55 9.14 12.41
C LEU A 256 -18.05 8.78 12.28
N GLU A 257 -18.77 9.36 11.33
CA GLU A 257 -20.21 9.14 11.10
C GLU A 257 -20.55 7.85 10.32
N ASP A 258 -19.54 7.15 9.78
CA ASP A 258 -19.73 5.94 8.97
C ASP A 258 -19.87 4.68 9.84
N PHE A 259 -21.07 4.41 10.38
CA PHE A 259 -21.23 3.53 11.56
C PHE A 259 -21.54 2.04 11.36
N HIS A 260 -21.52 1.48 10.15
CA HIS A 260 -21.90 0.08 9.96
C HIS A 260 -20.98 -0.68 9.00
N THR A 261 -19.88 -1.21 9.53
CA THR A 261 -19.03 -2.20 8.86
C THR A 261 -19.02 -3.50 9.66
N SER A 262 -19.28 -4.62 8.99
CA SER A 262 -18.93 -5.95 9.50
C SER A 262 -17.62 -6.40 8.84
N TYR A 263 -17.03 -7.48 9.35
CA TYR A 263 -15.87 -8.13 8.76
C TYR A 263 -16.16 -9.60 8.46
N ILE A 264 -15.35 -10.19 7.59
CA ILE A 264 -15.44 -11.59 7.18
C ILE A 264 -14.05 -12.21 7.18
N ALA A 265 -13.99 -13.53 7.40
CA ALA A 265 -12.78 -14.31 7.20
C ALA A 265 -12.48 -14.40 5.71
N ASP A 266 -11.27 -14.00 5.32
CA ASP A 266 -10.75 -14.06 3.97
C ASP A 266 -9.21 -14.13 4.05
N PRO A 267 -8.62 -15.25 4.47
CA PRO A 267 -7.17 -15.36 4.59
C PRO A 267 -6.50 -15.13 3.23
N LEU A 268 -5.55 -14.18 3.18
CA LEU A 268 -4.81 -13.86 1.96
C LEU A 268 -3.96 -15.06 1.50
N VAL A 269 -3.24 -15.68 2.44
CA VAL A 269 -2.46 -16.88 2.17
C VAL A 269 -3.20 -18.08 2.75
N ARG A 270 -3.54 -19.05 1.88
CA ARG A 270 -4.19 -20.30 2.29
C ARG A 270 -3.11 -21.36 2.51
N SER A 271 -3.15 -22.02 3.67
CA SER A 271 -2.35 -23.21 4.01
C SER A 271 -2.73 -24.41 3.16
#